data_AF-A0AAW2YNF7-F1
#
_entry.id   AF-A0AAW2YNF7-F1
#
_cell.length_a   1.000
_cell.length_b   1.000
_cell.length_c   1.000
_cell.angle_alpha   90.00
_cell.angle_beta   90.00
_cell.angle_gamma   90.00
#
_symmetry.space_group_name_H-M   'P 1'
#
loop_
_entity.id
_entity.type
_entity.pdbx_description
1 polymer ?
#
loop_
_entity_poly.entity_id
_entity_poly.type
_entity_poly.pdbx_seq_one_letter_code
_entity_poly.pdbx_strand_id
1 'polypeptide(L)'
;MAELHIIGELVGATNFGQDNLFGVWNIQKGSHWTHVSGLEKGQTQVDKRGEDQVNVWAHPIDIHYSTSVCVGWPKVVLQVWFQDGYGRNDFGYGVVNIPSQSGTFDLTCSIWKPLGSLKDRIMEMIIGGSSQVKDDSIVWNGEDRHKLTTMTVGTVHLHLNVLLRNFSKFDVITTNQQSHNDDDL
;
A
#
# COMPACT_ATOMS: atom_id res chain seq x y z
N MET A 1 14.26 10.18 -21.17
CA MET A 1 13.50 9.05 -20.61
C MET A 1 12.17 9.58 -20.11
N ALA A 2 11.15 8.73 -19.96
CA ALA A 2 9.93 9.08 -19.25
C ALA A 2 10.23 9.13 -17.75
N GLU A 3 9.62 10.06 -17.02
CA GLU A 3 9.90 10.34 -15.61
C GLU A 3 8.60 10.34 -14.81
N LEU A 4 8.56 9.58 -13.73
CA LEU A 4 7.43 9.43 -12.81
C LEU A 4 7.85 9.97 -11.44
N HIS A 5 7.17 11.00 -10.98
CA HIS A 5 7.30 11.49 -9.60
C HIS A 5 6.05 11.10 -8.82
N ILE A 6 6.24 10.60 -7.61
CA ILE A 6 5.19 10.22 -6.68
C ILE A 6 5.49 10.95 -5.38
N ILE A 7 4.65 11.91 -5.03
CA ILE A 7 4.84 12.81 -3.88
C ILE A 7 3.55 12.80 -3.07
N GLY A 8 3.60 12.54 -1.79
CA GLY A 8 2.40 12.41 -0.97
C GLY A 8 2.69 11.90 0.42
N GLU A 9 1.75 11.15 0.97
CA GLU A 9 1.86 10.62 2.32
C GLU A 9 1.02 9.35 2.55
N LEU A 10 1.47 8.55 3.52
CA LEU A 10 0.60 7.64 4.25
C LEU A 10 -0.15 8.45 5.29
N VAL A 11 -1.43 8.74 5.01
CA VAL A 11 -2.28 9.56 5.87
C VAL A 11 -2.47 8.86 7.22
N GLY A 12 -2.87 7.59 7.18
CA GLY A 12 -3.19 6.83 8.37
C GLY A 12 -3.91 5.52 8.10
N ALA A 13 -4.52 4.97 9.13
CA ALA A 13 -5.22 3.70 9.10
C ALA A 13 -6.53 3.74 9.88
N THR A 14 -7.53 2.99 9.42
CA THR A 14 -8.84 2.84 10.07
C THR A 14 -9.30 1.38 10.06
N ASN A 15 -10.35 1.08 10.83
CA ASN A 15 -10.99 -0.23 10.90
C ASN A 15 -10.10 -1.37 11.39
N PHE A 16 -9.03 -1.06 12.13
CA PHE A 16 -8.25 -2.06 12.85
C PHE A 16 -8.87 -2.36 14.21
N GLY A 17 -8.88 -3.64 14.61
CA GLY A 17 -9.38 -4.05 15.92
C GLY A 17 -8.40 -3.76 17.07
N GLN A 18 -7.12 -3.56 16.74
CA GLN A 18 -6.00 -3.38 17.67
C GLN A 18 -5.49 -1.94 17.68
N ASP A 19 -4.60 -1.65 18.62
CA ASP A 19 -3.95 -0.36 18.83
C ASP A 19 -2.44 -0.44 18.59
N ASN A 20 -1.77 0.71 18.67
CA ASN A 20 -0.31 0.85 18.53
C ASN A 20 0.16 0.37 17.14
N LEU A 21 -0.35 1.05 16.12
CA LEU A 21 -0.11 0.72 14.72
C LEU A 21 1.12 1.45 14.18
N PHE A 22 1.92 0.75 13.40
CA PHE A 22 2.89 1.39 12.50
C PHE A 22 2.90 0.70 11.13
N GLY A 23 3.14 1.48 10.09
CA GLY A 23 3.27 1.01 8.72
C GLY A 23 4.73 0.90 8.30
N VAL A 24 5.08 -0.21 7.66
CA VAL A 24 6.27 -0.36 6.83
C VAL A 24 5.81 -0.33 5.38
N TRP A 25 6.49 0.44 4.55
CA TRP A 25 6.12 0.58 3.15
C TRP A 25 7.35 0.43 2.25
N ASN A 26 7.10 -0.06 1.04
CA ASN A 26 8.09 -0.10 -0.01
C ASN A 26 7.42 -0.02 -1.39
N ILE A 27 8.15 0.46 -2.38
CA ILE A 27 7.66 0.55 -3.75
C ILE A 27 8.26 -0.58 -4.57
N GLN A 28 7.38 -1.43 -5.10
CA GLN A 28 7.74 -2.49 -6.03
C GLN A 28 7.56 -2.00 -7.47
N LYS A 29 8.54 -2.28 -8.32
CA LYS A 29 8.58 -1.81 -9.72
C LYS A 29 9.23 -2.85 -10.63
N GLY A 30 8.95 -2.78 -11.92
CA GLY A 30 9.59 -3.60 -12.94
C GLY A 30 11.07 -3.29 -13.13
N SER A 31 11.80 -4.20 -13.77
CA SER A 31 13.25 -4.08 -14.02
C SER A 31 13.64 -2.91 -14.94
N HIS A 32 12.72 -2.44 -15.77
CA HIS A 32 12.93 -1.29 -16.67
C HIS A 32 12.78 0.08 -15.99
N TRP A 33 12.43 0.11 -14.71
CA TRP A 33 12.34 1.34 -13.93
C TRP A 33 13.62 1.58 -13.14
N THR A 34 14.24 2.73 -13.37
CA THR A 34 15.44 3.18 -12.66
C THR A 34 15.04 4.15 -11.56
N HIS A 35 15.45 3.86 -10.32
CA HIS A 35 15.33 4.79 -9.20
C HIS A 35 16.29 5.96 -9.40
N VAL A 36 15.75 7.18 -9.38
CA VAL A 36 16.53 8.42 -9.59
C VAL A 36 16.80 9.10 -8.25
N SER A 37 15.77 9.29 -7.43
CA SER A 37 15.88 9.95 -6.12
C SER A 37 14.68 9.66 -5.23
N GLY A 38 14.83 9.92 -3.93
CA GLY A 38 13.79 9.68 -2.92
C GLY A 38 14.01 8.36 -2.16
N LEU A 39 12.97 7.94 -1.43
CA LEU A 39 13.02 6.70 -0.64
C LEU A 39 12.15 5.63 -1.28
N GLU A 40 12.74 4.46 -1.59
CA GLU A 40 11.99 3.30 -2.11
C GLU A 40 11.28 2.51 -1.00
N LYS A 41 11.64 2.77 0.27
CA LYS A 41 11.09 2.11 1.45
C LYS A 41 11.19 3.01 2.67
N GLY A 42 10.29 2.81 3.61
CA GLY A 42 10.25 3.57 4.86
C GLY A 42 9.38 2.90 5.92
N GLN A 43 9.35 3.54 7.09
CA GLN A 43 8.56 3.11 8.23
C GLN A 43 7.98 4.34 8.93
N THR A 44 6.70 4.27 9.30
CA THR A 44 6.02 5.32 10.07
C THR A 44 6.39 5.25 11.55
N GLN A 45 6.01 6.29 12.29
CA GLN A 45 5.92 6.22 13.75
C GLN A 45 4.82 5.23 14.18
N VAL A 46 4.93 4.78 15.43
CA VAL A 46 3.84 4.08 16.12
C VAL A 46 2.80 5.10 16.55
N ASP A 47 1.55 4.82 16.24
CA ASP A 47 0.42 5.63 16.64
C ASP A 47 -0.63 4.80 17.40
N LYS A 48 -1.26 5.41 18.40
CA LYS A 48 -2.35 4.81 19.17
C LYS A 48 -3.62 5.57 18.87
N ARG A 49 -4.72 4.84 18.58
CA ARG A 49 -5.94 5.47 18.08
C ARG A 49 -6.48 6.50 19.07
N GLY A 50 -6.93 7.63 18.54
CA GLY A 50 -7.63 8.66 19.28
C GLY A 50 -9.10 8.30 19.53
N GLU A 51 -9.87 9.25 20.06
CA GLU A 51 -11.33 9.09 20.22
C GLU A 51 -12.06 8.91 18.89
N ASP A 52 -11.48 9.41 17.80
CA ASP A 52 -11.96 9.32 16.42
C ASP A 52 -11.80 7.92 15.79
N GLN A 53 -11.17 6.97 16.50
CA GLN A 53 -10.89 5.60 16.01
C GLN A 53 -10.03 5.58 14.73
N VAL A 54 -9.22 6.62 14.52
CA VAL A 54 -8.26 6.72 13.41
C VAL A 54 -6.85 6.66 13.96
N ASN A 55 -5.97 5.95 13.25
CA ASN A 55 -4.53 6.03 13.47
C ASN A 55 -3.93 7.00 12.46
N VAL A 56 -3.27 8.06 12.93
CA VAL A 56 -2.73 9.11 12.06
C VAL A 56 -1.22 8.97 11.96
N TRP A 57 -0.71 8.83 10.74
CA TRP A 57 0.73 8.75 10.48
C TRP A 57 1.26 10.01 9.81
N ALA A 58 0.53 10.60 8.85
CA ALA A 58 1.01 11.75 8.06
C ALA A 58 2.48 11.57 7.60
N HIS A 59 2.82 10.36 7.16
CA HIS A 59 4.20 9.96 6.90
C HIS A 59 4.53 10.19 5.42
N PRO A 60 5.58 10.96 5.08
CA PRO A 60 5.81 11.39 3.71
C PRO A 60 6.24 10.24 2.79
N ILE A 61 5.79 10.33 1.54
CA ILE A 61 6.26 9.54 0.41
C ILE A 61 6.76 10.53 -0.64
N ASP A 62 8.03 10.42 -1.02
CA ASP A 62 8.60 11.19 -2.12
C ASP A 62 9.59 10.30 -2.87
N ILE A 63 9.28 10.05 -4.14
CA ILE A 63 10.12 9.24 -5.01
C ILE A 63 10.04 9.69 -6.47
N HIS A 64 11.17 9.52 -7.15
CA HIS A 64 11.32 9.80 -8.56
C HIS A 64 11.93 8.59 -9.29
N TYR A 65 11.24 8.15 -10.33
CA TYR A 65 11.67 7.11 -11.24
C TYR A 65 11.82 7.62 -12.66
N SER A 66 12.71 6.97 -13.41
CA SER A 66 12.79 7.12 -14.86
C SER A 66 12.66 5.77 -15.56
N THR A 67 12.08 5.76 -16.76
CA THR A 67 12.02 4.57 -17.60
C THR A 67 12.08 4.91 -19.09
N SER A 68 12.56 3.95 -19.89
CA SER A 68 12.43 3.96 -21.35
C SER A 68 11.29 3.06 -21.85
N VAL A 69 10.75 2.20 -20.99
CA VAL A 69 9.74 1.18 -21.34
C VAL A 69 8.71 1.06 -20.22
N CYS A 70 7.43 1.24 -20.54
CA CYS A 70 6.35 1.25 -19.56
C CYS A 70 5.82 -0.16 -19.24
N VAL A 71 6.69 -1.02 -18.72
CA VAL A 71 6.37 -2.38 -18.26
C VAL A 71 6.67 -2.52 -16.77
N GLY A 72 5.77 -3.18 -16.02
CA GLY A 72 5.91 -3.37 -14.58
C GLY A 72 5.71 -2.07 -13.80
N TRP A 73 4.56 -1.42 -13.99
CA TRP A 73 4.22 -0.15 -13.34
C TRP A 73 4.39 -0.22 -11.81
N PRO A 74 4.92 0.83 -11.16
CA PRO A 74 5.16 0.83 -9.73
C PRO A 74 3.90 0.64 -8.88
N LYS A 75 4.06 -0.04 -7.74
CA LYS A 75 3.02 -0.31 -6.75
C LYS A 75 3.56 -0.06 -5.34
N VAL A 76 2.73 0.45 -4.45
CA VAL A 76 3.09 0.56 -3.03
C VAL A 76 2.68 -0.75 -2.36
N VAL A 77 3.64 -1.39 -1.70
CA VAL A 77 3.44 -2.54 -0.83
C VAL A 77 3.53 -2.05 0.61
N LEU A 78 2.57 -2.49 1.42
CA LEU A 78 2.40 -2.08 2.80
C LEU A 78 2.43 -3.31 3.69
N GLN A 79 3.08 -3.17 4.83
CA GLN A 79 2.99 -4.08 5.96
C GLN A 79 2.60 -3.26 7.19
N VAL A 80 1.42 -3.51 7.75
CA VAL A 80 0.95 -2.80 8.94
C VAL A 80 1.09 -3.71 10.14
N TRP A 81 1.87 -3.25 11.11
CA TRP A 81 2.10 -3.93 12.38
C TRP A 81 1.22 -3.31 13.45
N PHE A 82 0.72 -4.16 14.35
CA PHE A 82 -0.11 -3.75 15.48
C PHE A 82 0.12 -4.69 16.66
N GLN A 83 -0.14 -4.18 17.86
CA GLN A 83 0.01 -4.94 19.09
C GLN A 83 -1.36 -5.26 19.69
N ASP A 84 -1.58 -6.54 20.02
CA ASP A 84 -2.81 -6.94 20.69
C ASP A 84 -2.81 -6.57 22.19
N GLY A 85 -3.97 -6.71 22.85
CA GLY A 85 -4.13 -6.40 24.27
C GLY A 85 -3.28 -7.26 25.22
N TYR A 86 -2.63 -8.31 24.72
CA TYR A 86 -1.69 -9.17 25.46
C TYR A 86 -0.23 -8.81 25.20
N GLY A 87 0.02 -7.73 24.45
CA GLY A 87 1.37 -7.29 24.11
C GLY A 87 2.01 -8.08 22.97
N ARG A 88 1.25 -8.90 22.24
CA ARG A 88 1.77 -9.70 21.12
C ARG A 88 1.71 -8.88 19.84
N ASN A 89 2.76 -8.95 19.03
CA ASN A 89 2.82 -8.27 17.74
C ASN A 89 2.24 -9.17 16.65
N ASP A 90 1.37 -8.60 15.83
CA ASP A 90 0.83 -9.20 14.62
C ASP A 90 0.92 -8.17 13.48
N PHE A 91 0.74 -8.60 12.24
CA PHE A 91 0.79 -7.72 11.09
C PHE A 91 -0.07 -8.21 9.93
N GLY A 92 -0.38 -7.30 9.01
CA GLY A 92 -1.05 -7.60 7.75
C GLY A 92 -0.36 -6.93 6.58
N TYR A 93 -0.67 -7.39 5.38
CA TYR A 93 -0.10 -6.93 4.12
C TYR A 93 -1.13 -6.14 3.31
N GLY A 94 -0.67 -5.22 2.48
CA GLY A 94 -1.50 -4.48 1.54
C GLY A 94 -0.71 -4.16 0.29
N VAL A 95 -1.41 -4.04 -0.84
CA VAL A 95 -0.81 -3.56 -2.10
C VAL A 95 -1.78 -2.61 -2.76
N VAL A 96 -1.28 -1.45 -3.17
CA VAL A 96 -2.02 -0.46 -3.95
C VAL A 96 -1.23 -0.12 -5.22
N ASN A 97 -1.94 -0.10 -6.34
CA ASN A 97 -1.35 0.29 -7.62
C ASN A 97 -1.25 1.82 -7.66
N ILE A 98 -0.10 2.35 -8.09
CA ILE A 98 0.05 3.79 -8.29
C ILE A 98 -0.71 4.18 -9.57
N PRO A 99 -1.54 5.23 -9.55
CA PRO A 99 -2.25 5.70 -10.75
C PRO A 99 -1.30 5.97 -11.91
N SER A 100 -1.66 5.54 -13.11
CA SER A 100 -0.88 5.78 -14.33
C SER A 100 -1.29 7.08 -15.04
N GLN A 101 -1.81 8.04 -14.29
CA GLN A 101 -2.24 9.36 -14.76
C GLN A 101 -1.64 10.43 -13.86
N SER A 102 -1.38 11.61 -14.43
CA SER A 102 -0.97 12.75 -13.60
C SER A 102 -2.17 13.30 -12.85
N GLY A 103 -1.99 13.63 -11.58
CA GLY A 103 -3.06 14.15 -10.75
C GLY A 103 -2.85 13.89 -9.27
N THR A 104 -3.86 14.24 -8.48
CA THR A 104 -3.93 14.02 -7.03
C THR A 104 -4.94 12.93 -6.75
N PHE A 105 -4.56 11.95 -5.94
CA PHE A 105 -5.33 10.74 -5.70
C PHE A 105 -5.37 10.38 -4.23
N ASP A 106 -6.58 10.26 -3.70
CA ASP A 106 -6.84 9.59 -2.42
C ASP A 106 -7.06 8.11 -2.67
N LEU A 107 -6.17 7.28 -2.12
CA LEU A 107 -6.16 5.84 -2.33
C LEU A 107 -6.42 5.10 -1.03
N THR A 108 -7.21 4.05 -1.13
CA THR A 108 -7.52 3.17 0.00
C THR A 108 -6.93 1.78 -0.25
N CYS A 109 -6.25 1.23 0.75
CA CYS A 109 -5.62 -0.08 0.68
C CYS A 109 -6.16 -0.99 1.79
N SER A 110 -6.88 -2.04 1.41
CA SER A 110 -7.34 -3.06 2.34
C SER A 110 -6.17 -3.94 2.78
N ILE A 111 -5.94 -3.98 4.09
CA ILE A 111 -4.88 -4.78 4.70
C ILE A 111 -5.44 -6.16 5.01
N TRP A 112 -4.72 -7.20 4.58
CA TRP A 112 -5.11 -8.59 4.71
C TRP A 112 -4.01 -9.41 5.36
N LYS A 113 -4.41 -10.51 6.01
CA LYS A 113 -3.47 -11.53 6.50
C LYS A 113 -3.92 -12.92 6.06
N PRO A 114 -2.98 -13.84 5.78
CA PRO A 114 -3.34 -15.21 5.46
C PRO A 114 -4.03 -15.86 6.67
N LEU A 115 -5.08 -16.63 6.38
CA LEU A 115 -5.76 -17.48 7.34
C LEU A 115 -5.06 -18.83 7.35
N GLY A 116 -4.44 -19.19 8.48
CA GLY A 116 -3.99 -20.55 8.73
C GLY A 116 -5.16 -21.54 8.84
N SER A 117 -4.86 -22.83 9.01
CA SER A 117 -5.88 -23.85 9.28
C SER A 117 -6.64 -23.57 10.58
N LEU A 118 -7.79 -24.22 10.82
CA LEU A 118 -8.54 -24.05 12.09
C LEU A 118 -7.67 -24.32 13.33
N LYS A 119 -6.71 -25.25 13.24
CA LYS A 119 -5.76 -25.51 14.32
C LYS A 119 -4.77 -24.36 14.50
N ASP A 120 -4.28 -23.78 13.40
CA ASP A 120 -3.39 -22.63 13.43
C ASP A 120 -4.11 -21.40 13.98
N ARG A 121 -5.39 -21.21 13.67
CA ARG A 121 -6.22 -20.13 14.24
C ARG A 121 -6.39 -20.27 15.76
N ILE A 122 -6.62 -21.49 16.24
CA ILE A 122 -6.72 -21.78 17.68
C ILE A 122 -5.35 -21.56 18.35
N MET A 123 -4.26 -21.98 17.71
CA MET A 123 -2.89 -21.74 18.18
C MET A 123 -2.51 -20.26 18.17
N GLU A 124 -2.85 -19.51 17.13
CA GLU A 124 -2.68 -18.05 17.04
C GLU A 124 -3.43 -17.35 18.19
N MET A 125 -4.66 -17.79 18.48
CA MET A 125 -5.46 -17.25 19.57
C MET A 125 -4.84 -17.57 20.94
N ILE A 126 -4.39 -18.80 21.17
CA ILE A 126 -3.90 -19.30 22.47
C ILE A 126 -2.44 -18.94 22.75
N ILE A 127 -1.55 -19.10 21.77
CA ILE A 127 -0.09 -18.97 21.91
C ILE A 127 0.44 -17.67 21.29
N GLY A 128 -0.24 -17.15 20.26
CA GLY A 128 0.29 -16.07 19.43
C GLY A 128 1.22 -16.58 18.33
N GLY A 129 1.52 -15.71 17.35
CA GLY A 129 2.35 -16.01 16.17
C GLY A 129 1.50 -16.19 14.92
N SER A 130 1.32 -15.13 14.13
CA SER A 130 0.56 -15.19 12.89
C SER A 130 1.28 -15.96 11.81
N SER A 131 0.50 -16.67 10.98
CA SER A 131 1.00 -17.29 9.76
C SER A 131 1.61 -16.23 8.85
N GLN A 132 2.92 -16.29 8.64
CA GLN A 132 3.63 -15.37 7.76
C GLN A 132 3.69 -15.95 6.36
N VAL A 133 3.56 -15.09 5.35
CA VAL A 133 3.81 -15.50 3.97
C VAL A 133 5.31 -15.74 3.84
N LYS A 134 5.72 -16.96 3.47
CA LYS A 134 7.14 -17.36 3.42
C LYS A 134 7.96 -16.64 2.34
N ASP A 135 7.27 -16.07 1.35
CA ASP A 135 7.85 -15.27 0.28
C ASP A 135 7.02 -13.99 0.13
N ASP A 136 7.61 -12.86 0.49
CA ASP A 136 6.99 -11.55 0.37
C ASP A 136 6.55 -11.27 -1.09
N SER A 137 7.14 -11.96 -2.08
CA SER A 137 6.78 -11.80 -3.49
C SER A 137 5.33 -12.16 -3.82
N ILE A 138 4.74 -13.05 -3.04
CA ILE A 138 3.32 -13.44 -3.15
C ILE A 138 2.40 -12.26 -2.83
N VAL A 139 2.87 -11.28 -2.05
CA VAL A 139 2.07 -10.11 -1.67
C VAL A 139 1.77 -9.23 -2.88
N TRP A 140 2.75 -9.01 -3.76
CA TRP A 140 2.59 -8.17 -4.96
C TRP A 140 2.34 -8.95 -6.26
N ASN A 141 2.64 -10.26 -6.28
CA ASN A 141 2.27 -11.14 -7.37
C ASN A 141 0.85 -11.67 -7.17
N GLY A 142 -0.13 -11.04 -7.83
CA GLY A 142 -1.55 -11.38 -7.70
C GLY A 142 -1.88 -12.84 -8.04
N GLU A 143 -1.07 -13.52 -8.85
CA GLU A 143 -1.32 -14.92 -9.25
C GLU A 143 -1.23 -15.91 -8.08
N ASP A 144 -0.34 -15.67 -7.12
CA ASP A 144 -0.15 -16.58 -5.99
C ASP A 144 -1.07 -16.24 -4.81
N ARG A 145 -1.50 -14.98 -4.67
CA ARG A 145 -2.43 -14.55 -3.61
C ARG A 145 -3.78 -15.29 -3.66
N HIS A 146 -4.33 -15.59 -4.84
CA HIS A 146 -5.64 -16.24 -4.97
C HIS A 146 -5.67 -17.66 -4.37
N LYS A 147 -4.50 -18.28 -4.16
CA LYS A 147 -4.37 -19.61 -3.56
C LYS A 147 -4.45 -19.57 -2.03
N LEU A 148 -4.37 -18.37 -1.43
CA LEU A 148 -4.43 -18.18 0.02
C LEU A 148 -5.85 -17.84 0.46
N THR A 149 -6.29 -18.50 1.54
CA THR A 149 -7.45 -18.00 2.30
C THR A 149 -6.96 -16.77 3.07
N THR A 150 -7.65 -15.64 2.98
CA THR A 150 -7.21 -14.37 3.60
C THR A 150 -8.36 -13.74 4.39
N MET A 151 -8.02 -12.97 5.43
CA MET A 151 -8.97 -12.10 6.13
C MET A 151 -8.51 -10.65 6.02
N THR A 152 -9.46 -9.72 5.98
CA THR A 152 -9.18 -8.29 6.08
C THR A 152 -9.02 -7.90 7.54
N VAL A 153 -8.00 -7.11 7.85
CA VAL A 153 -7.64 -6.68 9.21
C VAL A 153 -7.96 -5.20 9.43
N GLY A 154 -7.87 -4.40 8.37
CA GLY A 154 -8.13 -2.97 8.44
C GLY A 154 -7.85 -2.30 7.10
N THR A 155 -7.74 -0.98 7.12
CA THR A 155 -7.62 -0.17 5.91
C THR A 155 -6.60 0.94 6.10
N VAL A 156 -5.68 1.10 5.14
CA VAL A 156 -4.72 2.22 5.09
C VAL A 156 -5.15 3.22 4.04
N HIS A 157 -4.98 4.51 4.34
CA HIS A 157 -5.29 5.63 3.45
C HIS A 157 -4.00 6.32 3.02
N LEU A 158 -3.88 6.56 1.72
CA LEU A 158 -2.75 7.23 1.10
C LEU A 158 -3.26 8.44 0.32
N HIS A 159 -2.50 9.52 0.34
CA HIS A 159 -2.73 10.68 -0.51
C HIS A 159 -1.51 10.86 -1.40
N LEU A 160 -1.66 10.68 -2.72
CA LEU A 160 -0.54 10.71 -3.67
C LEU A 160 -0.78 11.74 -4.78
N ASN A 161 0.23 12.55 -5.03
CA ASN A 161 0.37 13.37 -6.23
C ASN A 161 1.31 12.65 -7.19
N VAL A 162 0.77 12.31 -8.36
CA VAL A 162 1.50 11.63 -9.42
C VAL A 162 1.78 12.63 -10.53
N LEU A 163 3.05 12.75 -10.92
CA LEU A 163 3.48 13.60 -12.03
C LEU A 163 4.18 12.74 -13.08
N LEU A 164 3.67 12.80 -14.30
CA LEU A 164 4.22 12.10 -15.45
C LEU A 164 4.88 13.11 -16.38
N ARG A 165 6.17 12.92 -16.65
CA ARG A 165 6.94 13.77 -17.56
C ARG A 165 7.49 12.95 -18.72
N ASN A 166 7.39 13.51 -19.92
CA ASN A 166 7.85 12.92 -21.18
C ASN A 166 7.19 11.59 -21.61
N PHE A 167 6.14 11.10 -20.94
CA PHE A 167 5.46 9.84 -21.33
C PHE A 167 4.81 9.88 -22.72
N SER A 168 4.31 11.04 -23.15
CA SER A 168 3.74 11.23 -24.48
C SER A 168 4.74 11.06 -25.63
N LYS A 169 6.05 11.18 -25.35
CA LYS A 169 7.12 10.94 -26.33
C LYS A 169 7.39 9.44 -26.55
N PHE A 170 6.78 8.57 -25.75
CA PHE A 170 6.93 7.12 -25.79
C PHE A 170 5.59 6.42 -26.09
N ASP A 171 4.66 7.11 -26.76
CA ASP A 171 3.35 6.61 -27.19
C ASP A 171 2.45 6.04 -26.08
N VAL A 172 2.66 6.47 -24.82
CA VAL A 172 1.79 6.09 -23.70
C VAL A 172 0.65 7.09 -23.61
N ILE A 173 -0.56 6.64 -23.99
CA ILE A 173 -1.79 7.41 -23.83
C ILE A 173 -2.29 7.20 -22.41
N THR A 174 -2.20 8.24 -21.59
CA THR A 174 -2.85 8.28 -20.28
C THR A 174 -4.24 8.88 -20.46
N THR A 175 -5.28 8.06 -20.38
CA THR A 175 -6.66 8.53 -20.54
C THR A 175 -7.03 9.42 -19.35
N ASN A 176 -7.13 10.74 -19.55
CA ASN A 176 -7.67 11.64 -18.53
C ASN A 176 -9.15 11.32 -18.32
N GLN A 177 -9.53 10.85 -17.14
CA GLN A 177 -10.91 10.95 -16.69
C GLN A 177 -11.02 12.18 -15.78
N GLN A 178 -11.31 13.35 -16.36
CA GLN A 178 -11.88 14.48 -15.62
C GLN A 178 -13.33 14.70 -16.09
N SER A 179 -14.20 14.86 -15.10
CA SER A 179 -15.66 14.74 -15.04
C SER A 179 -16.46 15.73 -15.88
N HIS A 180 -17.63 15.29 -16.36
CA HIS A 180 -18.78 16.17 -16.60
C HIS A 180 -20.06 15.46 -16.12
N ASN A 181 -20.50 15.80 -14.91
CA ASN A 181 -21.89 15.68 -14.47
C ASN A 181 -22.30 17.08 -14.00
N ASP A 182 -22.44 17.98 -14.97
CA ASP A 182 -23.43 19.04 -14.88
C ASP A 182 -24.58 18.61 -15.81
N ASP A 183 -25.80 18.96 -15.41
CA ASP A 183 -27.10 18.70 -16.04
C ASP A 183 -27.78 17.36 -15.69
N ASP A 184 -28.60 17.38 -14.62
CA ASP A 184 -30.05 17.28 -14.81
C ASP A 184 -30.82 17.82 -13.59
N LEU A 185 -31.86 18.59 -13.93
CA LEU A 185 -32.77 19.44 -13.16
C LEU A 185 -33.37 18.86 -11.86
#